data_AF-A0A553GLZ2-F1
#
_entry.id   AF-A0A553GLZ2-F1
#
_cell.length_a   1.000
_cell.length_b   1.000
_cell.length_c   1.000
_cell.angle_alpha   90.00
_cell.angle_beta   90.00
_cell.angle_gamma   90.00
#
_symmetry.space_group_name_H-M   'P 1'
#
loop_
_entity.id
_entity.type
_entity.pdbx_description
1 polymer ?
#
loop_
_entity_poly.entity_id
_entity_poly.type
_entity_poly.pdbx_seq_one_letter_code
_entity_poly.pdbx_strand_id
1 'polypeptide(L)'
;MNTAELKLKLFRHIDKLDSTMLEEVYGLISNYTKQHVNSEQWDELSEIQKKGIYKAIDELNNGEFTANEDVLSRYRTKYNND
;
A
#
# COMPACT_ATOMS: atom_id res chain seq x y z
N MET A 1 -13.60 -23.66 -20.58
CA MET A 1 -12.19 -23.21 -20.71
C MET A 1 -11.47 -23.65 -19.46
N ASN A 2 -10.47 -24.51 -19.58
CA ASN A 2 -9.70 -24.97 -18.42
C ASN A 2 -8.59 -23.97 -18.05
N THR A 3 -7.97 -24.14 -16.89
CA THR A 3 -6.92 -23.24 -16.39
C THR A 3 -5.74 -23.10 -17.35
N ALA A 4 -5.38 -24.18 -18.05
CA ALA A 4 -4.27 -24.17 -19.00
C ALA A 4 -4.60 -23.33 -20.25
N GLU A 5 -5.82 -23.45 -20.77
CA GLU A 5 -6.32 -22.66 -21.90
C GLU A 5 -6.38 -21.17 -21.56
N LEU A 6 -6.78 -20.81 -20.33
CA LEU A 6 -6.81 -19.43 -19.86
C LEU A 6 -5.40 -18.83 -19.78
N LYS A 7 -4.45 -19.55 -19.18
CA LYS A 7 -3.05 -19.12 -19.07
C LYS A 7 -2.40 -18.91 -20.44
N LEU A 8 -2.65 -19.82 -21.38
CA LEU A 8 -2.11 -19.71 -22.73
C LEU A 8 -2.69 -18.51 -23.49
N LYS A 9 -3.97 -18.21 -23.32
CA LYS A 9 -4.58 -17.00 -23.90
C LYS A 9 -4.01 -15.72 -23.32
N LEU A 10 -3.84 -15.64 -22.00
CA LEU A 10 -3.21 -14.49 -21.33
C LEU A 10 -1.80 -14.25 -21.87
N PHE A 11 -0.98 -15.31 -21.96
CA PHE A 11 0.38 -15.20 -22.51
C PHE A 11 0.38 -14.61 -23.93
N ARG A 12 -0.49 -15.13 -24.82
CA ARG A 12 -0.62 -14.63 -26.19
C ARG A 12 -1.12 -13.19 -26.30
N HIS A 13 -1.88 -12.69 -25.31
CA HIS A 13 -2.30 -11.29 -25.27
C HIS A 13 -1.16 -10.40 -24.81
N ILE A 14 -0.41 -10.81 -23.79
CA ILE A 14 0.74 -10.10 -23.25
C ILE A 14 1.85 -9.98 -24.31
N ASP A 15 2.12 -11.06 -25.05
CA ASP A 15 3.14 -11.13 -26.10
C ASP A 15 2.94 -10.13 -27.25
N LYS A 16 1.72 -9.58 -27.38
CA LYS A 16 1.36 -8.59 -28.42
C LYS A 16 1.43 -7.14 -27.93
N LEU A 17 1.67 -6.92 -26.65
CA LEU A 17 1.72 -5.57 -26.07
C LEU A 17 3.04 -4.90 -26.40
N ASP A 18 2.99 -3.59 -26.62
CA ASP A 18 4.20 -2.77 -26.63
C ASP A 18 4.77 -2.59 -25.21
N SER A 19 5.98 -2.04 -25.11
CA SER A 19 6.69 -1.89 -23.83
C SER A 19 5.89 -1.08 -22.80
N THR A 20 5.20 -0.02 -23.23
CA THR A 20 4.45 0.87 -22.33
C THR A 20 3.22 0.15 -21.78
N MET A 21 2.44 -0.50 -22.65
CA MET A 21 1.28 -1.28 -22.25
C MET A 21 1.67 -2.49 -21.39
N LEU A 22 2.84 -3.09 -21.65
CA LEU A 22 3.36 -4.20 -20.87
C LEU A 22 3.69 -3.78 -19.42
N GLU A 23 4.27 -2.60 -19.23
CA GLU A 23 4.54 -2.04 -17.89
C GLU A 23 3.23 -1.79 -17.12
N GLU A 24 2.21 -1.25 -17.77
CA GLU A 24 0.89 -1.04 -17.17
C GLU A 24 0.24 -2.37 -16.75
N VAL A 25 0.24 -3.36 -17.64
CA VAL A 25 -0.31 -4.70 -17.37
C VAL A 25 0.47 -5.41 -16.26
N TYR A 26 1.80 -5.26 -16.23
CA TYR A 26 2.63 -5.76 -15.15
C TYR A 26 2.25 -5.14 -13.80
N GLY A 27 2.06 -3.82 -13.75
CA GLY A 27 1.61 -3.11 -12.54
C GLY A 27 0.27 -3.63 -12.03
N LEU A 28 -0.70 -3.81 -12.92
CA LEU A 28 -2.02 -4.35 -12.57
C LEU A 28 -1.96 -5.78 -12.02
N ILE A 29 -1.23 -6.67 -12.70
CA ILE A 29 -1.07 -8.07 -12.27
C ILE A 29 -0.31 -8.15 -10.94
N SER A 30 0.79 -7.41 -10.81
CA SER A 30 1.59 -7.34 -9.58
C SER A 30 0.71 -6.91 -8.40
N ASN A 31 -0.04 -5.82 -8.54
CA ASN A 31 -0.91 -5.33 -7.47
C ASN A 31 -2.03 -6.32 -7.12
N TYR A 32 -2.65 -6.93 -8.13
CA TYR A 32 -3.69 -7.93 -7.92
C TYR A 32 -3.16 -9.16 -7.16
N THR A 33 -1.97 -9.65 -7.54
CA THR A 33 -1.34 -10.80 -6.86
C THR A 33 -0.92 -10.45 -5.44
N LYS A 34 -0.35 -9.26 -5.20
CA LYS A 34 0.04 -8.80 -3.86
C LYS A 34 -1.14 -8.66 -2.89
N GLN A 35 -2.31 -8.20 -3.36
CA GLN A 35 -3.51 -8.10 -2.51
C GLN A 35 -4.02 -9.47 -2.03
N HIS A 36 -3.75 -10.53 -2.78
CA HIS A 36 -4.13 -11.89 -2.41
C HIS A 36 -3.07 -12.64 -1.59
N VAL A 37 -1.88 -12.07 -1.43
CA VAL A 37 -0.80 -12.57 -0.56
C VAL A 37 -0.75 -11.70 0.70
N ASN A 38 -1.86 -11.67 1.44
CA ASN A 38 -2.07 -10.77 2.59
C ASN A 38 -1.29 -11.17 3.87
N SER A 39 -0.13 -11.82 3.71
CA SER A 39 0.82 -12.10 4.78
C SER A 39 2.22 -11.51 4.54
N GLU A 40 2.51 -10.99 3.34
CA GLU A 40 3.86 -10.52 2.97
C GLU A 40 4.08 -9.02 3.22
N GLN A 41 3.03 -8.22 3.47
CA GLN A 41 3.19 -6.77 3.62
C GLN A 41 4.04 -6.36 4.81
N TRP A 42 4.07 -7.16 5.89
CA TRP A 42 4.94 -6.90 7.03
C TRP A 42 6.41 -7.10 6.66
N ASP A 43 6.72 -8.15 5.89
CA ASP A 43 8.09 -8.48 5.50
C ASP A 43 8.63 -7.53 4.42
N GLU A 44 7.75 -6.90 3.64
CA GLU A 44 8.08 -5.83 2.68
C GLU A 44 8.44 -4.48 3.33
N LEU A 45 8.14 -4.28 4.63
CA LEU A 45 8.53 -3.06 5.35
C LEU A 45 10.03 -3.06 5.65
N SER A 46 10.66 -1.90 5.45
CA SER A 46 12.01 -1.66 5.95
C SER A 46 12.06 -1.74 7.49
N GLU A 47 13.21 -2.07 8.04
CA GLU A 47 13.40 -2.12 9.50
C GLU A 47 13.11 -0.78 10.19
N ILE A 48 13.31 0.34 9.48
CA ILE A 48 12.95 1.68 9.98
C ILE A 48 11.43 1.82 10.10
N GLN A 49 10.67 1.36 9.11
CA GLN A 49 9.21 1.41 9.13
C GLN A 49 8.64 0.51 10.23
N LYS A 50 9.13 -0.73 10.34
CA LYS A 50 8.74 -1.65 11.42
C LYS A 50 9.02 -1.04 12.80
N LYS A 51 10.22 -0.48 13.00
CA LYS A 51 10.60 0.20 14.25
C LYS A 51 9.72 1.42 14.54
N GLY A 52 9.35 2.19 13.52
CA GLY A 52 8.43 3.33 13.65
C GLY A 52 7.04 2.89 14.11
N ILE A 53 6.53 1.79 13.56
CA ILE A 53 5.24 1.21 13.97
C ILE A 53 5.29 0.72 15.42
N TYR A 54 6.34 -0.01 15.82
CA TYR A 54 6.50 -0.44 17.21
C TYR A 54 6.57 0.75 18.17
N LYS A 55 7.34 1.79 17.82
CA LYS A 55 7.41 3.03 18.61
C LYS A 55 6.03 3.68 18.76
N ALA A 56 5.25 3.78 17.70
CA ALA A 56 3.90 4.35 17.76
C ALA A 56 2.95 3.52 18.65
N ILE A 57 3.08 2.19 18.65
CA ILE A 57 2.32 1.31 19.55
C ILE A 57 2.71 1.56 21.01
N ASP A 58 4.01 1.69 21.30
CA ASP A 58 4.50 1.99 22.65
C ASP A 58 4.01 3.38 23.12
N GLU A 59 4.08 4.39 22.25
CA GLU A 59 3.55 5.74 22.50
C GLU A 59 2.04 5.69 22.84
N LEU A 60 1.25 4.95 22.05
CA LEU A 60 -0.17 4.76 22.32
C LEU A 60 -0.43 4.10 23.69
N ASN A 61 0.32 3.05 24.03
CA ASN A 61 0.18 2.34 25.31
C ASN A 61 0.57 3.22 26.51
N ASN A 62 1.51 4.14 26.32
CA ASN A 62 1.94 5.11 27.33
C ASN A 62 1.02 6.34 27.42
N GLY A 63 -0.05 6.39 26.61
CA GLY A 63 -0.95 7.56 26.55
C GLY A 63 -0.35 8.76 25.82
N GLU A 64 0.74 8.57 25.09
CA GLU A 64 1.44 9.58 24.30
C GLU A 64 0.77 9.74 22.93
N PHE A 65 -0.49 10.15 22.93
CA PHE A 65 -1.25 10.44 21.72
C PHE A 65 -1.88 11.83 21.79
N THR A 66 -2.26 12.35 20.64
CA THR A 66 -3.07 13.57 20.54
C THR A 66 -4.37 13.20 19.84
N ALA A 67 -5.52 13.55 20.42
CA ALA A 67 -6.80 13.29 19.80
C ALA A 67 -6.91 14.06 18.47
N ASN A 68 -7.59 13.48 17.50
CA ASN A 68 -7.74 14.10 16.18
C ASN A 68 -8.40 15.49 16.27
N GLU A 69 -9.38 15.65 17.15
CA GLU A 69 -10.06 16.92 17.42
C GLU A 69 -9.10 18.01 17.89
N ASP A 70 -8.16 17.66 18.77
CA ASP A 70 -7.13 18.58 19.28
C ASP A 70 -6.15 18.99 18.18
N VAL A 71 -5.76 18.06 17.31
CA VAL A 71 -4.94 18.35 16.13
C VAL A 71 -5.67 19.34 15.22
N LEU A 72 -6.91 19.04 14.83
CA LEU A 72 -7.70 19.89 13.96
C LEU A 72 -7.93 21.28 14.56
N SER A 73 -8.20 21.37 15.86
CA SER A 73 -8.36 22.63 16.59
C SER A 73 -7.09 23.49 16.52
N ARG A 74 -5.92 22.90 16.78
CA ARG A 74 -4.61 23.59 16.67
C ARG A 74 -4.35 24.10 15.26
N TYR A 75 -4.64 23.32 14.24
CA TYR A 75 -4.42 23.75 12.85
C TYR A 75 -5.39 24.85 12.42
N ARG A 76 -6.66 24.78 12.83
CA ARG A 76 -7.66 25.83 12.53
C ARG A 76 -7.32 27.16 13.19
N THR A 77 -6.86 27.13 14.43
CA THR A 77 -6.49 28.36 15.17
C THR A 77 -5.18 28.97 14.68
N LYS A 78 -4.24 28.17 14.16
CA LYS A 78 -2.94 28.64 13.65
C LYS A 78 -3.04 29.54 12.41
N TYR A 79 -4.09 29.40 11.60
CA TYR A 79 -4.28 30.15 10.35
C TYR A 79 -5.50 31.09 10.37
N ASN A 80 -6.23 31.20 11.48
CA ASN A 80 -7.40 32.07 11.62
C ASN A 80 -7.08 33.45 12.23
N ASN A 81 -5.80 33.83 12.33
CA ASN A 81 -5.35 35.15 12.83
C ASN A 81 -4.77 36.04 11.71
N ASP A 82 -5.35 35.97 10.51
CA ASP A 82 -5.19 37.00 9.46
C ASP A 82 -6.53 37.74 9.26
#